data_AF-A0A7Y4TCN5-F1
#
_entry.id   AF-A0A7Y4TCN5-F1
#
_cell.length_a   1.000
_cell.length_b   1.000
_cell.length_c   1.000
_cell.angle_alpha   90.00
_cell.angle_beta   90.00
_cell.angle_gamma   90.00
#
_symmetry.space_group_name_H-M   'P 1'
#
loop_
_entity.id
_entity.type
_entity.pdbx_description
1 polymer ?
#
loop_
_entity_poly.entity_id
_entity_poly.type
_entity_poly.pdbx_seq_one_letter_code
_entity_poly.pdbx_strand_id
1 'polypeptide(L)'
;RDARAPGSARLDSAANQVAEGRKLICRTAVDAGADVVIGHGPHVLNGVELYRGKPILYSLGHFYMQLLRDGVALPRMRMSPSLARFAENGYYLEEHRWTAVARVFVRAGAVTRVQLLPVFMDVQKDGYPAFPADADARTINAALGTLSQPFQTALRTVDWYTEVVL
;
A
#
# COMPACT_ATOMS: atom_id res chain seq x y z
N ARG A 1 -7.29 -18.49 17.46
CA ARG A 1 -8.61 -18.51 16.79
C ARG A 1 -9.18 -17.12 17.03
N ASP A 2 -9.27 -16.19 16.07
CA ASP A 2 -9.53 -16.33 14.63
C ASP A 2 -8.53 -15.55 13.76
N ALA A 3 -7.78 -16.27 12.93
CA ALA A 3 -7.30 -15.68 11.68
C ALA A 3 -8.51 -15.64 10.74
N ARG A 4 -8.99 -14.45 10.40
CA ARG A 4 -10.14 -14.26 9.48
C ARG A 4 -9.97 -15.10 8.21
N ALA A 5 -11.09 -15.55 7.66
CA ALA A 5 -11.12 -16.22 6.37
C ALA A 5 -10.52 -15.31 5.27
N PRO A 6 -9.75 -15.87 4.33
CA PRO A 6 -9.20 -15.11 3.20
C PRO A 6 -10.30 -14.39 2.40
N GLY A 7 -10.06 -13.15 1.97
CA GLY A 7 -11.02 -12.29 1.27
C GLY A 7 -11.79 -11.30 2.15
N SER A 8 -11.27 -10.95 3.33
CA SER A 8 -11.96 -10.14 4.36
C SER A 8 -11.39 -8.73 4.56
N ALA A 9 -10.56 -8.28 3.62
CA ALA A 9 -9.89 -6.98 3.66
C ALA A 9 -10.89 -5.82 3.80
N ARG A 10 -10.67 -4.96 4.80
CA ARG A 10 -11.52 -3.79 5.08
C ARG A 10 -10.93 -2.52 4.50
N LEU A 11 -11.28 -2.22 3.25
CA LEU A 11 -10.84 -1.01 2.55
C LEU A 11 -11.54 0.28 3.04
N ASP A 12 -12.60 0.13 3.84
CA ASP A 12 -13.35 1.22 4.47
C ASP A 12 -12.75 1.66 5.82
N SER A 13 -11.67 1.01 6.28
CA SER A 13 -11.01 1.37 7.53
C SER A 13 -10.44 2.79 7.48
N ALA A 14 -10.35 3.44 8.64
CA ALA A 14 -9.76 4.78 8.74
C ALA A 14 -8.31 4.85 8.21
N ALA A 15 -7.54 3.76 8.30
CA ALA A 15 -6.17 3.69 7.76
C ALA A 15 -6.16 3.69 6.22
N ASN A 16 -7.18 3.09 5.59
CA ASN A 16 -7.35 3.05 4.15
C ASN A 16 -7.93 4.35 3.57
N GLN A 17 -8.52 5.21 4.40
CA GLN A 17 -8.99 6.53 4.01
C GLN A 17 -7.87 7.59 4.11
N VAL A 18 -7.76 8.42 3.08
CA VAL A 18 -6.77 9.51 3.07
C VAL A 18 -7.37 10.72 3.77
N ALA A 19 -6.83 11.09 4.93
CA ALA A 19 -7.25 12.28 5.67
C ALA A 19 -6.97 13.57 4.87
N GLU A 20 -7.82 14.59 5.03
CA GLU A 20 -7.71 15.88 4.33
C GLU A 20 -6.35 16.56 4.51
N GLY A 21 -5.78 16.53 5.72
CA GLY A 21 -4.46 17.11 5.98
C GLY A 21 -3.35 16.46 5.14
N ARG A 22 -3.45 15.15 4.88
CA ARG A 22 -2.49 14.44 4.02
C ARG A 22 -2.69 14.80 2.54
N LYS A 23 -3.94 14.96 2.09
CA LYS A 23 -4.24 15.47 0.74
C LYS A 23 -3.66 16.87 0.54
N LEU A 24 -3.89 17.77 1.51
CA LEU A 24 -3.37 19.12 1.48
C LEU A 24 -1.85 19.13 1.32
N ILE A 25 -1.11 18.42 2.17
CA ILE A 25 0.36 18.38 2.11
C ILE A 25 0.84 17.84 0.76
N CYS A 26 0.26 16.76 0.25
CA CYS A 26 0.69 16.14 -1.01
C CYS A 26 0.37 17.03 -2.22
N ARG A 27 -0.82 17.64 -2.25
CA ARG A 27 -1.21 18.59 -3.32
C ARG A 27 -0.34 19.84 -3.31
N THR A 28 0.00 20.36 -2.13
CA THR A 28 0.95 21.48 -2.00
C THR A 28 2.33 21.12 -2.54
N ALA A 29 2.81 19.87 -2.37
CA ALA A 29 4.07 19.44 -2.96
C ALA A 29 4.01 19.46 -4.50
N VAL A 30 2.90 19.03 -5.09
CA VAL A 30 2.66 19.15 -6.54
C VAL A 30 2.61 20.61 -6.98
N ASP A 31 1.88 21.47 -6.25
CA ASP A 31 1.80 22.90 -6.55
C ASP A 31 3.17 23.60 -6.47
N ALA A 32 4.08 23.08 -5.63
CA ALA A 32 5.46 23.52 -5.51
C ALA A 32 6.42 22.95 -6.59
N GLY A 33 5.92 22.11 -7.50
CA GLY A 33 6.67 21.58 -8.65
C GLY A 33 7.03 20.10 -8.58
N ALA A 34 6.49 19.31 -7.64
CA ALA A 34 6.71 17.86 -7.62
C ALA A 34 6.02 17.17 -8.81
N ASP A 35 6.77 16.37 -9.56
CA ASP A 35 6.24 15.58 -10.67
C ASP A 35 5.54 14.28 -10.22
N VAL A 36 5.86 13.80 -9.02
CA VAL A 36 5.26 12.64 -8.37
C VAL A 36 5.42 12.78 -6.86
N VAL A 37 4.41 12.35 -6.09
CA VAL A 37 4.49 12.27 -4.63
C VAL A 37 4.27 10.82 -4.21
N ILE A 38 5.19 10.28 -3.40
CA ILE A 38 5.09 8.92 -2.86
C ILE A 38 5.03 9.01 -1.34
N GLY A 39 3.85 8.73 -0.78
CA GLY A 39 3.59 8.70 0.65
C GLY A 39 3.72 7.30 1.26
N HIS A 40 3.88 7.27 2.58
CA HIS A 40 3.84 6.09 3.43
C HIS A 40 3.31 6.49 4.82
N GLY A 41 3.12 5.54 5.72
CA GLY A 41 2.76 5.79 7.12
C GLY A 41 1.58 4.97 7.66
N PRO A 42 0.44 4.86 6.95
CA PRO A 42 -0.73 4.15 7.49
C PRO A 42 -0.61 2.62 7.41
N HIS A 43 0.54 2.10 6.94
CA HIS A 43 0.86 0.67 6.98
C HIS A 43 -0.09 -0.24 6.16
N VAL A 44 -0.91 0.37 5.29
CA VAL A 44 -1.81 -0.27 4.34
C VAL A 44 -1.76 0.45 3.00
N LEU A 45 -2.33 -0.14 1.95
CA LEU A 45 -2.53 0.55 0.68
C LEU A 45 -3.54 1.70 0.84
N ASN A 46 -3.24 2.84 0.21
CA ASN A 46 -4.21 3.91 -0.05
C ASN A 46 -4.37 4.13 -1.55
N GLY A 47 -5.39 4.92 -1.90
CA GLY A 47 -5.65 5.31 -3.27
C GLY A 47 -4.53 6.12 -3.91
N VAL A 48 -4.55 6.13 -5.22
CA VAL A 48 -3.75 7.02 -6.06
C VAL A 48 -4.64 8.17 -6.52
N GLU A 49 -4.09 9.37 -6.50
CA GLU A 49 -4.72 10.56 -7.04
C GLU A 49 -3.88 11.11 -8.19
N LEU A 50 -4.55 11.53 -9.27
CA LEU A 50 -3.96 12.42 -10.27
C LEU A 50 -4.35 13.86 -10.00
N TYR A 51 -3.47 14.58 -9.32
CA TYR A 51 -3.67 16.00 -9.03
C TYR A 51 -2.91 16.84 -10.06
N ARG A 52 -3.62 17.64 -10.86
CA ARG A 52 -3.04 18.44 -11.97
C ARG A 52 -2.18 17.60 -12.94
N GLY A 53 -2.61 16.36 -13.20
CA GLY A 53 -1.88 15.41 -14.05
C GLY A 53 -0.62 14.82 -13.41
N LYS A 54 -0.34 15.10 -12.12
CA LYS A 54 0.78 14.53 -11.39
C LYS A 54 0.30 13.44 -10.42
N PRO A 55 0.89 12.24 -10.44
CA PRO A 55 0.49 11.14 -9.57
C PRO A 55 0.91 11.37 -8.11
N ILE A 56 -0.03 11.16 -7.20
CA ILE A 56 0.15 11.12 -5.75
C ILE A 56 -0.21 9.70 -5.28
N LEU A 57 0.78 8.97 -4.79
CA LEU A 57 0.64 7.61 -4.26
C LEU A 57 0.61 7.69 -2.73
N TYR A 58 -0.57 7.80 -2.12
CA TYR A 58 -0.68 8.18 -0.71
C TYR A 58 -0.08 7.18 0.30
N SER A 59 -0.10 5.89 -0.03
CA SER A 59 0.58 4.82 0.70
C SER A 59 0.66 3.55 -0.14
N LEU A 60 1.84 2.94 -0.17
CA LEU A 60 2.10 1.67 -0.84
C LEU A 60 2.15 0.46 0.12
N GLY A 61 1.74 0.63 1.39
CA GLY A 61 1.77 -0.44 2.39
C GLY A 61 3.19 -0.79 2.84
N HIS A 62 3.35 -1.95 3.50
CA HIS A 62 4.65 -2.44 3.99
C HIS A 62 5.38 -3.23 2.92
N PHE A 63 6.55 -2.75 2.50
CA PHE A 63 7.42 -3.53 1.61
C PHE A 63 8.17 -4.65 2.36
N TYR A 64 8.64 -4.36 3.58
CA TYR A 64 9.34 -5.31 4.44
C TYR A 64 9.10 -4.94 5.89
N MET A 65 8.82 -5.93 6.74
CA MET A 65 8.73 -5.72 8.18
C MET A 65 9.03 -6.99 8.96
N GLN A 66 10.19 -7.01 9.61
CA GLN A 66 10.60 -8.14 10.44
C GLN A 66 10.29 -7.86 11.92
N LEU A 67 9.04 -8.12 12.31
CA LEU A 67 8.56 -8.00 13.69
C LEU A 67 8.64 -9.32 14.46
N LEU A 68 8.44 -10.42 13.74
CA LEU A 68 8.37 -11.77 14.29
C LEU A 68 9.44 -12.65 13.61
N ARG A 69 9.92 -13.65 14.34
CA ARG A 69 10.65 -14.80 13.81
C ARG A 69 10.01 -16.05 14.37
N ASP A 70 9.59 -16.96 13.50
CA ASP A 70 8.88 -18.19 13.89
C ASP A 70 7.63 -17.91 14.77
N GLY A 71 6.94 -16.79 14.52
CA GLY A 71 5.77 -16.35 15.29
C GLY A 71 6.09 -15.69 16.64
N VAL A 72 7.36 -15.51 16.98
CA VAL A 72 7.82 -14.89 18.23
C VAL A 72 8.34 -13.48 17.97
N ALA A 73 7.90 -12.49 18.76
CA ALA A 73 8.37 -11.12 18.63
C ALA A 73 9.88 -11.01 18.87
N LEU A 74 10.59 -10.31 17.98
CA LEU A 74 12.04 -10.19 18.09
C LEU A 74 12.44 -9.30 19.28
N PRO A 75 13.42 -9.72 20.12
CA PRO A 75 13.79 -9.04 21.35
C PRO A 75 14.48 -7.67 21.17
N ARG A 76 14.68 -7.20 19.92
CA ARG A 76 15.32 -5.90 19.62
C ARG A 76 14.35 -4.74 19.47
N MET A 77 13.05 -4.97 19.33
CA MET A 77 12.09 -3.87 19.42
C MET A 77 11.70 -3.69 20.88
N ARG A 78 12.06 -2.55 21.47
CA ARG A 78 11.43 -2.03 22.70
C ARG A 78 9.97 -1.69 22.40
N MET A 79 9.18 -2.69 22.04
CA MET A 79 7.75 -2.56 21.90
C MET A 79 7.16 -2.29 23.27
N SER A 80 6.17 -1.41 23.33
CA SER A 80 5.30 -1.41 24.51
C SER A 80 4.67 -2.81 24.65
N PRO A 81 4.37 -3.27 25.87
CA PRO A 81 3.69 -4.55 26.07
C PRO A 81 2.41 -4.68 25.23
N SER A 82 1.70 -3.57 25.02
CA SER A 82 0.53 -3.52 24.16
C SER A 82 0.85 -3.86 22.71
N LEU A 83 1.95 -3.32 22.17
CA LEU A 83 2.33 -3.51 20.78
C LEU A 83 2.93 -4.91 20.53
N ALA A 84 3.59 -5.50 21.53
CA ALA A 84 4.01 -6.90 21.52
C ALA A 84 2.80 -7.84 21.51
N ARG A 85 1.81 -7.65 22.40
CA ARG A 85 0.58 -8.45 22.39
C ARG A 85 -0.26 -8.25 21.14
N PHE A 86 -0.24 -7.05 20.55
CA PHE A 86 -0.87 -6.80 19.26
C PHE A 86 -0.18 -7.58 18.14
N ALA A 87 1.16 -7.66 18.19
CA ALA A 87 1.93 -8.41 17.21
C ALA A 87 1.69 -9.93 17.30
N GLU A 88 1.71 -10.47 18.51
CA GLU A 88 1.48 -11.89 18.81
C GLU A 88 0.05 -12.35 18.50
N ASN A 89 -0.93 -11.45 18.57
CA ASN A 89 -2.33 -11.75 18.25
C ASN A 89 -2.70 -11.50 16.77
N GLY A 90 -1.71 -11.31 15.89
CA GLY A 90 -1.91 -11.10 14.46
C GLY A 90 -1.91 -9.62 14.08
N TYR A 91 -0.75 -8.97 14.23
CA TYR A 91 -0.51 -7.56 13.83
C TYR A 91 -1.09 -7.21 12.46
N TYR A 92 -1.05 -8.18 11.54
CA TYR A 92 -1.41 -7.99 10.16
C TYR A 92 -2.77 -8.62 9.89
N LEU A 93 -3.78 -7.75 9.79
CA LEU A 93 -4.95 -8.07 8.99
C LEU A 93 -4.53 -8.26 7.53
N GLU A 94 -5.37 -8.93 6.75
CA GLU A 94 -5.07 -9.29 5.36
C GLU A 94 -4.56 -8.11 4.53
N GLU A 95 -5.21 -6.95 4.66
CA GLU A 95 -4.89 -5.70 3.97
C GLU A 95 -3.55 -5.06 4.38
N HIS A 96 -3.00 -5.39 5.55
CA HIS A 96 -1.69 -4.88 5.99
C HIS A 96 -0.53 -5.65 5.37
N ARG A 97 -0.80 -6.86 4.85
CA ARG A 97 0.17 -7.66 4.11
C ARG A 97 0.29 -7.23 2.66
N TRP A 98 -0.62 -6.38 2.18
CA TRP A 98 -0.62 -5.91 0.81
C TRP A 98 0.31 -4.71 0.66
N THR A 99 1.13 -4.78 -0.38
CA THR A 99 1.99 -3.67 -0.79
C THR A 99 2.02 -3.59 -2.31
N ALA A 100 2.51 -2.47 -2.82
CA ALA A 100 2.76 -2.31 -4.24
C ALA A 100 4.12 -1.66 -4.47
N VAL A 101 4.88 -2.20 -5.41
CA VAL A 101 6.10 -1.54 -5.90
C VAL A 101 5.69 -0.61 -7.04
N ALA A 102 5.94 0.69 -6.86
CA ALA A 102 5.70 1.69 -7.90
C ALA A 102 6.88 1.73 -8.89
N ARG A 103 6.61 1.48 -10.18
CA ARG A 103 7.53 1.78 -11.29
C ARG A 103 7.07 3.08 -11.96
N VAL A 104 7.86 4.13 -11.83
CA VAL A 104 7.59 5.45 -12.42
C VAL A 104 8.56 5.67 -13.58
N PHE A 105 8.02 5.94 -14.77
CA PHE A 105 8.79 6.19 -15.97
C PHE A 105 8.82 7.69 -16.25
N VAL A 106 10.01 8.27 -16.26
CA VAL A 106 10.21 9.70 -16.51
C VAL A 106 10.95 9.88 -17.84
N ARG A 107 10.44 10.75 -18.71
CA ARG A 107 11.07 11.12 -19.98
C ARG A 107 10.93 12.62 -20.19
N ALA A 108 12.04 13.29 -20.52
CA ALA A 108 12.09 14.73 -20.81
C ALA A 108 11.40 15.59 -19.72
N GLY A 109 11.59 15.24 -18.45
CA GLY A 109 11.00 15.97 -17.32
C GLY A 109 9.51 15.67 -17.05
N ALA A 110 8.90 14.69 -17.72
CA ALA A 110 7.51 14.30 -17.49
C ALA A 110 7.38 12.85 -17.07
N VAL A 111 6.46 12.57 -16.13
CA VAL A 111 6.01 11.21 -15.82
C VAL A 111 5.15 10.73 -17.00
N THR A 112 5.59 9.65 -17.63
CA THR A 112 4.95 9.08 -18.83
C THR A 112 4.20 7.79 -18.56
N ARG A 113 4.53 7.12 -17.45
CA ARG A 113 3.85 5.90 -17.03
C ARG A 113 4.07 5.67 -15.54
N VAL A 114 3.02 5.22 -14.85
CA VAL A 114 3.12 4.72 -13.47
C VAL A 114 2.48 3.34 -13.42
N GLN A 115 3.23 2.37 -12.87
CA GLN A 115 2.78 1.00 -12.72
C GLN A 115 2.94 0.58 -11.26
N LEU A 116 1.97 -0.17 -10.76
CA LEU A 116 1.86 -0.67 -9.40
C LEU A 116 1.90 -2.19 -9.48
N LEU A 117 3.04 -2.75 -9.09
CA LEU A 117 3.26 -4.18 -9.08
C LEU A 117 2.79 -4.70 -7.72
N PRO A 118 1.75 -5.54 -7.66
CA PRO A 118 1.27 -6.06 -6.39
C PRO A 118 2.35 -6.93 -5.77
N VAL A 119 2.64 -6.66 -4.51
CA VAL A 119 3.58 -7.41 -3.69
C VAL A 119 2.85 -7.81 -2.41
N PHE A 120 3.20 -8.98 -1.92
CA PHE A 120 2.66 -9.53 -0.69
C PHE A 120 3.78 -9.66 0.33
N MET A 121 3.55 -9.19 1.55
CA MET A 121 4.46 -9.39 2.66
C MET A 121 4.14 -10.72 3.35
N ASP A 122 5.06 -11.68 3.23
CA ASP A 122 4.91 -12.98 3.85
C ASP A 122 5.31 -12.92 5.33
N VAL A 123 4.31 -12.70 6.17
CA VAL A 123 4.47 -12.65 7.63
C VAL A 123 4.82 -14.02 8.25
N GLN A 124 4.74 -15.11 7.48
CA GLN A 124 5.19 -16.45 7.91
C GLN A 124 6.67 -16.70 7.56
N LYS A 125 7.30 -15.85 6.74
CA LYS A 125 8.72 -15.92 6.35
C LYS A 125 9.44 -14.61 6.64
N ASP A 126 9.57 -14.27 7.92
CA ASP A 126 10.32 -13.10 8.40
C ASP A 126 9.85 -11.72 7.88
N GLY A 127 8.68 -11.65 7.22
CA GLY A 127 8.15 -10.42 6.65
C GLY A 127 8.82 -10.00 5.33
N TYR A 128 9.44 -10.94 4.60
CA TYR A 128 10.00 -10.66 3.28
C TYR A 128 8.91 -10.38 2.23
N PRO A 129 9.15 -9.44 1.31
CA PRO A 129 8.29 -9.26 0.14
C PRO A 129 8.37 -10.48 -0.78
N ALA A 130 7.23 -10.92 -1.26
CA ALA A 130 7.07 -11.96 -2.26
C ALA A 130 6.08 -11.53 -3.34
N PHE A 131 6.24 -12.09 -4.54
CA PHE A 131 5.20 -11.95 -5.55
C PHE A 131 3.98 -12.77 -5.10
N PRO A 132 2.78 -12.17 -5.09
CA PRO A 132 1.55 -12.89 -4.77
C PRO A 132 1.21 -13.92 -5.86
N ALA A 133 0.40 -14.93 -5.51
CA ALA A 133 -0.27 -15.74 -6.52
C ALA A 133 -1.24 -14.88 -7.34
N ASP A 134 -1.58 -15.30 -8.56
CA ASP A 134 -2.42 -14.50 -9.48
C ASP A 134 -3.76 -14.06 -8.89
N ALA A 135 -4.38 -14.91 -8.06
CA ALA A 135 -5.64 -14.58 -7.38
C ALA A 135 -5.46 -13.42 -6.38
N ASP A 136 -4.38 -13.45 -5.60
CA ASP A 136 -4.05 -12.40 -4.64
C ASP A 136 -3.60 -11.11 -5.35
N ALA A 137 -2.84 -11.24 -6.45
CA ALA A 137 -2.46 -10.12 -7.30
C ALA A 137 -3.70 -9.38 -7.83
N ARG A 138 -4.70 -10.12 -8.34
CA ARG A 138 -5.98 -9.57 -8.79
C ARG A 138 -6.74 -8.87 -7.67
N THR A 139 -6.75 -9.43 -6.46
CA THR A 139 -7.37 -8.82 -5.28
C THR A 139 -6.70 -7.49 -4.91
N ILE A 140 -5.36 -7.46 -4.86
CA ILE A 140 -4.59 -6.24 -4.56
C ILE A 140 -4.83 -5.16 -5.64
N ASN A 141 -4.83 -5.56 -6.91
CA ASN A 141 -5.10 -4.67 -8.03
C ASN A 141 -6.52 -4.07 -7.96
N ALA A 142 -7.53 -4.89 -7.66
CA ALA A 142 -8.90 -4.43 -7.47
C ALA A 142 -9.02 -3.47 -6.27
N ALA A 143 -8.32 -3.76 -5.17
CA ALA A 143 -8.28 -2.90 -4.00
C ALA A 143 -7.69 -1.52 -4.32
N LEU A 144 -6.58 -1.45 -5.07
CA LEU A 144 -6.00 -0.19 -5.54
C LEU A 144 -7.02 0.61 -6.36
N GLY A 145 -7.79 -0.06 -7.23
CA GLY A 145 -8.88 0.55 -7.98
C GLY A 145 -9.93 1.18 -7.07
N THR A 146 -10.49 0.40 -6.14
CA THR A 146 -11.48 0.85 -5.15
C THR A 146 -10.98 2.02 -4.32
N LEU A 147 -9.76 1.93 -3.78
CA LEU A 147 -9.16 2.98 -2.95
C LEU A 147 -8.90 4.28 -3.71
N SER A 148 -8.77 4.21 -5.04
CA SER A 148 -8.53 5.38 -5.91
C SER A 148 -9.82 6.04 -6.41
N GLN A 149 -10.99 5.40 -6.24
CA GLN A 149 -12.29 5.93 -6.68
C GLN A 149 -12.62 7.33 -6.10
N PRO A 150 -12.36 7.63 -4.81
CA PRO A 150 -12.65 8.96 -4.26
C PRO A 150 -11.87 10.11 -4.94
N PHE A 151 -10.78 9.77 -5.65
CA PHE A 151 -9.96 10.72 -6.41
C PHE A 151 -10.28 10.71 -7.91
N GLN A 152 -11.27 9.93 -8.33
CA GLN A 152 -11.67 9.77 -9.73
C GLN A 152 -10.49 9.39 -10.65
N THR A 153 -9.48 8.73 -10.08
CA THR A 153 -8.28 8.32 -10.81
C THR A 153 -8.51 6.93 -11.39
N ALA A 154 -8.46 6.83 -12.72
CA ALA A 154 -8.64 5.56 -13.41
C ALA A 154 -7.37 4.72 -13.30
N LEU A 155 -7.54 3.47 -12.89
CA LEU A 155 -6.51 2.45 -12.89
C LEU A 155 -6.89 1.34 -13.87
N ARG A 156 -5.91 0.82 -14.61
CA ARG A 156 -6.08 -0.28 -15.57
C ARG A 156 -5.21 -1.46 -15.15
N THR A 157 -5.81 -2.62 -14.90
CA THR A 157 -5.05 -3.86 -14.73
C THR A 157 -4.48 -4.31 -16.08
N VAL A 158 -3.19 -4.63 -16.10
CA VAL A 158 -2.45 -5.18 -17.23
C VAL A 158 -1.81 -6.47 -16.75
N ASP A 159 -2.37 -7.60 -17.20
CA ASP A 159 -2.02 -8.95 -16.74
C ASP A 159 -2.08 -9.10 -15.21
N TRP A 160 -0.92 -9.04 -14.55
CA TRP A 160 -0.77 -9.25 -13.11
C TRP A 160 -0.50 -7.97 -12.32
N TYR A 161 -0.35 -6.80 -12.97
CA TYR A 161 -0.07 -5.52 -12.33
C TYR A 161 -1.10 -4.45 -12.73
N THR A 162 -1.03 -3.27 -12.10
CA THR A 162 -1.95 -2.15 -12.38
C THR A 162 -1.20 -0.94 -12.93
N GLU A 163 -1.77 -0.23 -13.90
CA GLU A 163 -1.28 1.04 -14.44
C GLU A 163 -2.19 2.19 -14.03
N VAL A 164 -1.60 3.32 -13.69
CA VAL A 164 -2.33 4.58 -13.54
C VAL A 164 -2.55 5.17 -14.93
N VAL A 165 -3.79 5.51 -15.27
CA VAL A 165 -4.12 6.16 -16.55
C VAL A 165 -3.83 7.65 -16.42
N LEU A 166 -2.67 8.07 -16.93
CA LEU A 166 -2.19 9.47 -16.91
C LEU A 166 -2.88 10.36 -17.96
#